data_AF-E9GTH8-F1
#
_entry.id   AF-E9GTH8-F1
#
_cell.length_a   1.000
_cell.length_b   1.000
_cell.length_c   1.000
_cell.angle_alpha   90.00
_cell.angle_beta   90.00
_cell.angle_gamma   90.00
#
_symmetry.space_group_name_H-M   'P 1'
#
loop_
_entity.id
_entity.type
_entity.pdbx_description
1 polymer ?
#
loop_
_entity_poly.entity_id
_entity_poly.type
_entity_poly.pdbx_seq_one_letter_code
_entity_poly.pdbx_strand_id
1 'polypeptide(L)'
;EYDNLYIDLNEIVHNCVRAARFHNADDRERRIMEILFEKIDQIFSIVRPRKLLYVALDGVAPRAKRTQQRIRRFGRSKPNQDEFDGNCVSPGTSFMCTLSKNLMLYVDRKLSNDPQWKNISVIFSDSNVPGEGEHKIADFIRQQRTQPCHDPVTKHVICGNDADLILLGLASHETNVTLLRGDPNSRKWIFVGIHILRECLNEEFRGSDFPFDYHLERIVDDWIFLCILLGNDFLPSFQIFKNPDRTLTHLVRICKDAYNKNQDWLTHNGSINSVQVKHIMSELGRME
;
A
#
# COMPACT_ATOMS: atom_id res chain seq x y z
N GLU A 1 9.59 18.82 -0.93
CA GLU A 1 10.62 18.02 -1.60
C GLU A 1 10.68 16.64 -0.97
N TYR A 2 10.87 15.61 -1.78
CA TYR A 2 10.89 14.21 -1.36
C TYR A 2 12.18 13.52 -1.81
N ASP A 3 12.63 12.54 -1.05
CA ASP A 3 13.87 11.82 -1.35
C ASP A 3 13.57 10.59 -2.20
N ASN A 4 12.59 9.80 -1.77
CA ASN A 4 12.28 8.51 -2.36
C ASN A 4 10.83 8.47 -2.85
N LEU A 5 10.62 8.06 -4.09
CA LEU A 5 9.32 7.78 -4.70
C LEU A 5 9.18 6.28 -4.92
N TYR A 6 8.10 5.70 -4.44
CA TYR A 6 7.72 4.30 -4.63
C TYR A 6 6.42 4.26 -5.43
N ILE A 7 6.35 3.45 -6.49
CA ILE A 7 5.15 3.33 -7.32
C ILE A 7 4.72 1.86 -7.37
N ASP A 8 3.52 1.59 -6.86
CA ASP A 8 2.81 0.34 -7.17
C ASP A 8 2.15 0.49 -8.55
N LEU A 9 2.69 -0.23 -9.54
CA LEU A 9 2.20 -0.14 -10.90
C LEU A 9 0.95 -0.98 -11.15
N ASN A 10 0.61 -1.95 -10.31
CA ASN A 10 -0.38 -2.95 -10.68
C ASN A 10 -1.76 -2.33 -10.94
N GLU A 11 -2.18 -1.41 -10.07
CA GLU A 11 -3.41 -0.65 -10.26
C GLU A 11 -3.33 0.23 -11.52
N ILE A 12 -2.21 0.92 -11.74
CA ILE A 12 -2.01 1.81 -12.90
C ILE A 12 -2.11 1.02 -14.20
N VAL A 13 -1.48 -0.16 -14.28
CA VAL A 13 -1.54 -1.07 -15.42
C VAL A 13 -2.98 -1.52 -15.69
N HIS A 14 -3.71 -1.93 -14.66
CA HIS A 14 -5.13 -2.28 -14.80
C HIS A 14 -5.97 -1.13 -15.38
N ASN A 15 -5.69 0.11 -14.98
CA ASN A 15 -6.36 1.29 -15.53
C ASN A 15 -5.98 1.55 -16.99
N CYS A 16 -4.70 1.42 -17.34
CA CYS A 16 -4.24 1.57 -18.73
C CYS A 16 -4.90 0.53 -19.64
N VAL A 17 -5.00 -0.73 -19.18
CA VAL A 17 -5.71 -1.80 -19.87
C VAL A 17 -7.19 -1.46 -20.09
N ARG A 18 -7.88 -0.96 -19.05
CA ARG A 18 -9.27 -0.52 -19.16
C ARG A 18 -9.45 0.65 -20.14
N ALA A 19 -8.55 1.62 -20.12
CA ALA A 19 -8.58 2.77 -21.02
C ALA A 19 -8.34 2.35 -22.49
N ALA A 20 -7.51 1.34 -22.71
CA ALA A 20 -7.20 0.81 -24.04
C ALA A 20 -8.22 -0.22 -24.57
N ARG A 21 -9.26 -0.58 -23.81
CA ARG A 21 -10.16 -1.72 -24.12
C ARG A 21 -10.82 -1.66 -25.51
N PHE A 22 -11.11 -0.47 -26.00
CA PHE A 22 -11.78 -0.26 -27.29
C PHE A 22 -10.82 0.03 -28.45
N HIS A 23 -9.51 -0.03 -28.23
CA HIS A 23 -8.53 0.15 -29.30
C HIS A 23 -8.36 -1.15 -30.10
N ASN A 24 -7.98 -0.99 -31.38
CA ASN A 24 -7.66 -2.08 -32.29
C ASN A 24 -6.65 -3.04 -31.66
N ALA A 25 -6.82 -4.35 -31.88
CA ALA A 25 -6.00 -5.39 -31.27
C ALA A 25 -4.50 -5.21 -31.54
N ASP A 26 -4.14 -4.85 -32.78
CA ASP A 26 -2.75 -4.70 -33.22
C ASP A 26 -2.00 -3.55 -32.53
N ASP A 27 -2.71 -2.52 -32.08
CA ASP A 27 -2.12 -1.32 -31.44
C ASP A 27 -2.32 -1.27 -29.92
N ARG A 28 -3.09 -2.21 -29.37
CA ARG A 28 -3.59 -2.11 -27.99
C ARG A 28 -2.49 -2.15 -26.95
N GLU A 29 -1.57 -3.12 -27.04
CA GLU A 29 -0.45 -3.22 -26.11
C GLU A 29 0.46 -2.01 -26.17
N ARG A 30 0.78 -1.54 -27.39
CA ARG A 30 1.56 -0.30 -27.59
C ARG A 30 0.89 0.88 -26.90
N ARG A 31 -0.43 1.03 -27.07
CA ARG A 31 -1.19 2.12 -26.44
C ARG A 31 -1.21 2.02 -24.91
N ILE A 32 -1.31 0.81 -24.36
CA ILE A 32 -1.20 0.58 -22.91
C ILE A 32 0.16 1.06 -22.39
N MET A 33 1.26 0.75 -23.09
CA MET A 33 2.60 1.19 -22.70
C MET A 33 2.74 2.72 -22.76
N GLU A 34 2.25 3.36 -23.83
CA GLU A 34 2.27 4.83 -23.96
C GLU A 34 1.56 5.51 -22.79
N ILE A 35 0.33 5.09 -22.48
CA ILE A 35 -0.46 5.65 -21.37
C ILE A 35 0.26 5.41 -20.03
N LEU A 36 0.82 4.20 -19.84
CA LEU A 36 1.56 3.86 -18.62
C LEU A 36 2.77 4.79 -18.43
N PHE A 37 3.58 4.99 -19.47
CA PHE A 37 4.77 5.83 -19.39
C PHE A 37 4.43 7.31 -19.18
N GLU A 38 3.38 7.82 -19.82
CA GLU A 38 2.84 9.15 -19.55
C GLU A 38 2.43 9.32 -18.08
N LYS A 39 1.84 8.28 -17.48
CA LYS A 39 1.45 8.30 -16.06
C LYS A 39 2.64 8.27 -15.12
N ILE A 40 3.65 7.45 -15.41
CA ILE A 40 4.90 7.42 -14.63
C ILE A 40 5.59 8.79 -14.71
N ASP A 41 5.67 9.39 -15.90
CA ASP A 41 6.21 10.74 -16.10
C ASP A 41 5.43 11.79 -15.31
N GLN A 42 4.09 11.72 -15.33
CA GLN A 42 3.24 12.61 -14.55
C GLN A 42 3.53 12.50 -13.05
N ILE A 43 3.54 11.28 -12.49
CA ILE A 43 3.81 11.03 -11.07
C ILE A 43 5.20 11.54 -10.70
N PHE A 44 6.20 11.23 -11.52
CA PHE A 44 7.57 11.67 -11.33
C PHE A 44 7.67 13.21 -11.30
N SER A 45 7.00 13.90 -12.24
CA SER A 45 7.01 15.35 -12.33
C SER A 45 6.35 16.06 -11.14
N ILE A 46 5.37 15.39 -10.51
CA ILE A 46 4.65 15.86 -9.32
C ILE A 46 5.54 15.73 -8.08
N VAL A 47 6.16 14.57 -7.89
CA VAL A 47 6.90 14.24 -6.66
C VAL A 47 8.32 14.78 -6.69
N ARG A 48 8.99 14.69 -7.84
CA ARG A 48 10.40 15.09 -8.08
C ARG A 48 11.34 14.48 -7.03
N PRO A 49 11.47 13.14 -6.98
CA PRO A 49 12.34 12.48 -6.02
C PRO A 49 13.81 12.87 -6.24
N ARG A 50 14.57 13.02 -5.15
CA ARG A 50 15.98 13.45 -5.18
C ARG A 50 16.99 12.31 -5.08
N LYS A 51 16.59 11.15 -4.56
CA LYS A 51 17.51 10.03 -4.28
C LYS A 51 17.09 8.74 -4.99
N LEU A 52 15.82 8.34 -4.87
CA LEU A 52 15.35 7.01 -5.32
C LEU A 52 14.00 7.08 -6.05
N LEU A 53 13.90 6.32 -7.14
CA LEU A 53 12.65 5.88 -7.73
C LEU A 53 12.58 4.35 -7.65
N TYR A 54 11.62 3.81 -6.89
CA TYR A 54 11.32 2.39 -6.80
C TYR A 54 10.01 2.08 -7.52
N VAL A 55 10.04 1.17 -8.47
CA VAL A 55 8.87 0.80 -9.29
C VAL A 55 8.60 -0.68 -9.12
N ALA A 56 7.39 -1.02 -8.65
CA ALA A 56 7.01 -2.39 -8.33
C ALA A 56 5.85 -2.88 -9.22
N LEU A 57 6.01 -4.08 -9.78
CA LEU A 57 4.90 -4.88 -10.30
C LEU A 57 4.56 -6.00 -9.31
N ASP A 58 3.29 -6.42 -9.31
CA ASP A 58 2.87 -7.63 -8.60
C ASP A 58 3.60 -8.85 -9.15
N GLY A 59 4.16 -9.63 -8.22
CA GLY A 59 4.66 -10.98 -8.46
C GLY A 59 3.72 -12.03 -7.92
N VAL A 60 4.23 -13.25 -7.72
CA VAL A 60 3.43 -14.34 -7.16
C VAL A 60 3.06 -14.01 -5.71
N ALA A 61 1.77 -13.79 -5.47
CA ALA A 61 1.23 -13.43 -4.16
C ALA A 61 1.05 -14.65 -3.22
N PRO A 62 0.97 -14.43 -1.89
CA PRO A 62 0.68 -15.48 -0.91
C PRO A 62 -0.64 -16.20 -1.18
N ARG A 63 -0.80 -17.40 -0.62
CA ARG A 63 -2.01 -18.23 -0.84
C ARG A 63 -3.31 -17.52 -0.42
N ALA A 64 -3.28 -16.76 0.67
CA ALA A 64 -4.44 -16.02 1.16
C ALA A 64 -4.93 -15.01 0.11
N LYS A 65 -4.03 -14.15 -0.40
CA LYS A 65 -4.34 -13.19 -1.48
C LYS A 65 -4.76 -13.89 -2.77
N ARG A 66 -4.09 -14.98 -3.16
CA ARG A 66 -4.46 -15.74 -4.38
C ARG A 66 -5.89 -16.25 -4.34
N THR A 67 -6.38 -16.72 -3.20
CA THR A 67 -7.79 -17.13 -3.03
C THR A 67 -8.73 -15.95 -3.26
N GLN A 68 -8.40 -14.80 -2.69
CA GLN A 68 -9.18 -13.58 -2.84
C GLN A 68 -9.19 -13.05 -4.30
N GLN A 69 -8.02 -12.96 -4.93
CA GLN A 69 -7.87 -12.60 -6.35
C GLN A 69 -8.64 -13.57 -7.25
N ARG A 70 -8.61 -14.87 -6.94
CA ARG A 70 -9.39 -15.89 -7.66
C ARG A 70 -10.88 -15.57 -7.58
N ILE A 71 -11.44 -15.36 -6.38
CA ILE A 71 -12.87 -15.04 -6.21
C ILE A 71 -13.24 -13.78 -7.01
N ARG A 72 -12.44 -12.70 -6.92
CA ARG A 72 -12.66 -11.45 -7.67
C ARG A 72 -12.68 -11.68 -9.19
N ARG A 73 -11.80 -12.54 -9.71
CA ARG A 73 -11.70 -12.83 -11.15
C ARG A 73 -12.80 -13.75 -11.67
N PHE A 74 -13.19 -14.77 -10.89
CA PHE A 74 -14.31 -15.63 -11.23
C PHE A 74 -15.65 -14.88 -11.24
N GLY A 75 -15.78 -13.82 -10.43
CA GLY A 75 -16.95 -12.94 -10.42
C GLY A 75 -17.03 -11.97 -11.61
N ARG A 76 -16.00 -11.87 -12.47
CA ARG A 76 -16.03 -11.02 -13.66
C ARG A 76 -16.70 -11.76 -14.82
N SER A 77 -17.56 -11.06 -15.55
CA SER A 77 -18.11 -11.55 -16.82
C SER A 77 -16.97 -11.87 -17.79
N LYS A 78 -17.13 -12.95 -18.58
CA LYS A 78 -16.17 -13.25 -19.66
C LYS A 78 -16.13 -12.06 -20.63
N PRO A 79 -14.93 -11.56 -21.01
CA PRO A 79 -14.83 -10.53 -22.02
C PRO A 79 -15.44 -11.03 -23.34
N ASN A 80 -16.03 -10.12 -24.12
CA ASN A 80 -16.42 -10.43 -25.50
C ASN A 80 -15.16 -10.76 -26.32
N GLN A 81 -15.31 -11.47 -27.46
CA GLN A 81 -14.17 -11.94 -28.27
C GLN A 81 -13.19 -10.83 -28.70
N ASP A 82 -13.66 -9.57 -28.79
CA ASP A 82 -12.84 -8.41 -29.19
C ASP A 82 -12.27 -7.60 -28.01
N GLU A 83 -12.68 -7.88 -26.78
CA GLU A 83 -12.26 -7.13 -25.58
C GLU A 83 -10.96 -7.71 -24.98
N PHE A 84 -10.08 -6.84 -24.50
CA PHE A 84 -8.82 -7.27 -23.90
C PHE A 84 -9.06 -7.95 -22.56
N ASP A 85 -8.56 -9.18 -22.40
CA ASP A 85 -8.71 -9.91 -21.16
C ASP A 85 -7.87 -9.27 -20.05
N GLY A 86 -8.52 -8.54 -19.15
CA GLY A 86 -7.89 -7.93 -17.98
C GLY A 86 -7.27 -8.94 -16.99
N ASN A 87 -7.49 -10.25 -17.16
CA ASN A 87 -6.81 -11.30 -16.40
C ASN A 87 -5.35 -11.50 -16.84
N CYS A 88 -4.94 -10.98 -18.01
CA CYS A 88 -3.55 -11.05 -18.46
C CYS A 88 -2.58 -10.22 -17.58
N VAL A 89 -3.10 -9.32 -16.75
CA VAL A 89 -2.33 -8.62 -15.70
C VAL A 89 -2.14 -9.59 -14.53
N SER A 90 -1.27 -10.56 -14.75
CA SER A 90 -0.90 -11.60 -13.80
C SER A 90 0.54 -12.04 -14.06
N PRO A 91 1.33 -12.28 -13.01
CA PRO A 91 2.67 -12.85 -13.16
C PRO A 91 2.66 -14.11 -14.04
N GLY A 92 3.66 -14.23 -14.91
CA GLY A 92 3.84 -15.37 -15.80
C GLY A 92 3.11 -15.29 -17.15
N THR A 93 2.33 -14.24 -17.42
CA THR A 93 1.71 -14.04 -18.74
C THR A 93 2.70 -13.45 -19.74
N SER A 94 2.45 -13.68 -21.05
CA SER A 94 3.22 -13.05 -22.13
C SER A 94 3.17 -11.53 -22.03
N PHE A 95 1.99 -10.97 -21.74
CA PHE A 95 1.78 -9.54 -21.53
C PHE A 95 2.69 -8.97 -20.44
N MET A 96 2.76 -9.58 -19.25
CA MET A 96 3.62 -9.09 -18.16
C MET A 96 5.11 -9.19 -18.49
N CYS A 97 5.52 -10.21 -19.27
CA CYS A 97 6.88 -10.32 -19.78
C CYS A 97 7.22 -9.18 -20.75
N THR A 98 6.33 -8.90 -21.71
CA THR A 98 6.47 -7.76 -22.65
C THR A 98 6.48 -6.43 -21.92
N LEU A 99 5.58 -6.23 -20.95
CA LEU A 99 5.52 -5.05 -20.10
C LEU A 99 6.83 -4.81 -19.37
N SER A 100 7.38 -5.83 -18.71
CA SER A 100 8.63 -5.72 -17.95
C SER A 100 9.81 -5.32 -18.85
N LYS A 101 9.91 -5.91 -20.05
CA LYS A 101 10.93 -5.53 -21.04
C LYS A 101 10.79 -4.08 -21.48
N ASN A 102 9.57 -3.63 -21.76
CA ASN A 102 9.32 -2.26 -22.20
C ASN A 102 9.59 -1.24 -21.08
N LEU A 103 9.28 -1.57 -19.83
CA LEU A 103 9.60 -0.73 -18.66
C LEU A 103 11.10 -0.57 -18.47
N MET A 104 11.89 -1.65 -18.59
CA MET A 104 13.36 -1.56 -18.54
C MET A 104 13.90 -0.63 -19.63
N LEU A 105 13.46 -0.82 -20.88
CA LEU A 105 13.85 0.04 -22.00
C LEU A 105 13.41 1.50 -21.82
N TYR A 106 12.27 1.74 -21.16
CA TYR A 106 11.82 3.08 -20.82
C TYR A 106 12.71 3.73 -19.76
N VAL A 107 13.06 3.00 -18.69
CA VAL A 107 13.98 3.48 -17.64
C VAL A 107 15.36 3.80 -18.22
N ASP A 108 15.93 2.91 -19.04
CA ASP A 108 17.23 3.14 -19.67
C ASP A 108 17.23 4.39 -20.56
N ARG A 109 16.15 4.60 -21.32
CA ARG A 109 15.96 5.81 -22.13
C ARG A 109 15.84 7.07 -21.27
N LYS A 110 15.15 6.99 -20.11
CA LYS A 110 15.03 8.12 -19.19
C LYS A 110 16.35 8.47 -18.54
N LEU A 111 17.10 7.49 -18.03
CA LEU A 111 18.43 7.71 -17.45
C LEU A 111 19.41 8.33 -18.45
N SER A 112 19.32 7.91 -19.72
CA SER A 112 20.22 8.41 -20.77
C SER A 112 19.88 9.85 -21.23
N ASN A 113 18.59 10.17 -21.36
CA ASN A 113 18.14 11.37 -22.06
C ASN A 113 17.50 12.44 -21.16
N ASP A 114 16.95 12.06 -20.01
CA ASP A 114 16.21 12.98 -19.13
C ASP A 114 17.13 13.51 -18.01
N PRO A 115 17.44 14.82 -17.99
CA PRO A 115 18.28 15.41 -16.95
C PRO A 115 17.73 15.22 -15.53
N GLN A 116 16.42 15.09 -15.36
CA GLN A 116 15.80 14.92 -14.04
C GLN A 116 16.08 13.54 -13.44
N TRP A 117 16.42 12.56 -14.27
CA TRP A 117 16.69 11.18 -13.87
C TRP A 117 18.19 10.91 -13.63
N LYS A 118 19.09 11.85 -13.98
CA LYS A 118 20.54 11.62 -13.93
C LYS A 118 21.12 11.36 -12.54
N ASN A 119 20.52 11.97 -11.51
CA ASN A 119 21.06 11.96 -10.15
C ASN A 119 20.21 11.12 -9.18
N ILE A 120 19.35 10.24 -9.70
CA ILE A 120 18.54 9.34 -8.89
C ILE A 120 18.93 7.89 -9.16
N SER A 121 18.80 7.06 -8.14
CA SER A 121 18.84 5.61 -8.30
C SER A 121 17.45 5.12 -8.72
N VAL A 122 17.38 4.21 -9.68
CA VAL A 122 16.12 3.58 -10.10
C VAL A 122 16.18 2.09 -9.80
N ILE A 123 15.19 1.59 -9.06
CA ILE A 123 15.01 0.16 -8.79
C ILE A 123 13.71 -0.28 -9.44
N PHE A 124 13.80 -1.27 -10.32
CA PHE A 124 12.63 -1.89 -10.92
C PHE A 124 12.48 -3.32 -10.40
N SER A 125 11.40 -3.57 -9.67
CA SER A 125 11.01 -4.89 -9.19
C SER A 125 9.91 -5.45 -10.09
N ASP A 126 10.29 -6.33 -11.01
CA ASP A 126 9.37 -6.94 -11.98
C ASP A 126 8.40 -7.98 -11.36
N SER A 127 7.59 -8.60 -12.21
CA SER A 127 6.63 -9.64 -11.81
C SER A 127 7.25 -11.01 -11.50
N ASN A 128 8.55 -11.21 -11.78
CA ASN A 128 9.25 -12.45 -11.47
C ASN A 128 9.74 -12.47 -10.01
N VAL A 129 9.95 -11.30 -9.41
CA VAL A 129 10.17 -11.17 -7.97
C VAL A 129 8.87 -11.54 -7.24
N PRO A 130 8.85 -12.54 -6.33
CA PRO A 130 7.64 -12.90 -5.58
C PRO A 130 7.14 -11.78 -4.67
N GLY A 131 5.84 -11.79 -4.35
CA GLY A 131 5.19 -10.81 -3.47
C GLY A 131 4.33 -9.78 -4.20
N GLU A 132 3.49 -9.09 -3.46
CA GLU A 132 2.62 -8.01 -3.94
C GLU A 132 3.40 -6.69 -3.99
N GLY A 133 3.08 -5.80 -4.92
CA GLY A 133 3.82 -4.54 -5.15
C GLY A 133 3.95 -3.70 -3.88
N GLU A 134 2.82 -3.44 -3.22
CA GLU A 134 2.76 -2.73 -1.93
C GLU A 134 3.63 -3.36 -0.83
N HIS A 135 3.64 -4.69 -0.73
CA HIS A 135 4.43 -5.41 0.27
C HIS A 135 5.92 -5.40 -0.07
N LYS A 136 6.29 -5.51 -1.35
CA LYS A 136 7.69 -5.36 -1.78
C LYS A 136 8.23 -3.97 -1.43
N ILE A 137 7.42 -2.92 -1.64
CA ILE A 137 7.74 -1.55 -1.27
C ILE A 137 7.92 -1.43 0.24
N ALA A 138 6.95 -1.93 1.01
CA ALA A 138 6.99 -1.88 2.48
C ALA A 138 8.21 -2.63 3.04
N ASP A 139 8.51 -3.81 2.51
CA ASP A 139 9.66 -4.62 2.90
C ASP A 139 10.97 -3.90 2.56
N PHE A 140 11.07 -3.28 1.39
CA PHE A 140 12.25 -2.49 1.02
C PHE A 140 12.46 -1.32 1.99
N ILE A 141 11.42 -0.55 2.32
CA ILE A 141 11.51 0.56 3.28
C ILE A 141 11.97 0.05 4.64
N ARG A 142 11.38 -1.03 5.16
CA ARG A 142 11.77 -1.65 6.42
C ARG A 142 13.23 -2.11 6.43
N GLN A 143 13.70 -2.72 5.34
CA GLN A 143 15.09 -3.15 5.19
C GLN A 143 16.08 -2.00 5.08
N GLN A 144 15.69 -0.87 4.46
CA GLN A 144 16.50 0.34 4.44
C GLN A 144 16.64 0.89 5.85
N ARG A 145 15.54 0.96 6.61
CA ARG A 145 15.54 1.46 7.99
C ARG A 145 16.47 0.71 8.94
N THR A 146 16.70 -0.58 8.72
CA THR A 146 17.62 -1.38 9.54
C THR A 146 19.09 -1.15 9.21
N GLN A 147 19.40 -0.45 8.10
CA GLN A 147 20.78 -0.18 7.73
C GLN A 147 21.40 0.91 8.62
N PRO A 148 22.66 0.74 9.07
CA PRO A 148 23.33 1.77 9.89
C PRO A 148 23.49 3.13 9.22
N CYS A 149 23.46 3.17 7.88
CA CYS A 149 23.57 4.39 7.09
C CYS A 149 22.22 5.03 6.77
N HIS A 150 21.10 4.49 7.26
CA HIS A 150 19.78 5.03 7.02
C HIS A 150 19.66 6.43 7.63
N ASP A 151 19.15 7.37 6.82
CA ASP A 151 18.89 8.73 7.25
C ASP A 151 17.44 8.80 7.78
N PRO A 152 17.23 8.98 9.10
CA PRO A 152 15.89 8.94 9.70
C PRO A 152 15.01 10.12 9.29
N VAL A 153 15.55 11.17 8.67
CA VAL A 153 14.75 12.28 8.12
C VAL A 153 14.39 12.11 6.64
N THR A 154 14.72 10.95 6.05
CA THR A 154 14.36 10.62 4.66
C THR A 154 12.85 10.76 4.44
N LYS A 155 12.48 11.48 3.37
CA LYS A 155 11.08 11.73 3.03
C LYS A 155 10.61 10.78 1.93
N HIS A 156 9.61 9.96 2.26
CA HIS A 156 9.09 8.89 1.41
C HIS A 156 7.73 9.28 0.81
N VAL A 157 7.55 9.02 -0.50
CA VAL A 157 6.24 9.08 -1.17
C VAL A 157 5.90 7.75 -1.77
N ILE A 158 4.78 7.15 -1.36
CA ILE A 158 4.27 5.90 -1.94
C ILE A 158 3.04 6.21 -2.79
N CYS A 159 3.08 5.86 -4.07
CA CYS A 159 2.01 6.07 -5.02
C CYS A 159 1.18 4.79 -5.20
N GLY A 160 -0.12 4.88 -4.91
CA GLY A 160 -1.10 3.81 -5.08
C GLY A 160 -2.42 4.15 -4.39
N ASN A 161 -3.54 3.56 -4.80
CA ASN A 161 -4.84 3.82 -4.18
C ASN A 161 -5.31 2.73 -3.21
N ASP A 162 -4.52 1.70 -2.92
CA ASP A 162 -4.88 0.71 -1.92
C ASP A 162 -4.99 1.35 -0.51
N ALA A 163 -5.97 0.92 0.27
CA ALA A 163 -6.12 1.33 1.66
C ALA A 163 -5.04 0.71 2.54
N ASP A 164 -4.53 -0.48 2.15
CA ASP A 164 -3.49 -1.19 2.88
C ASP A 164 -2.17 -0.38 2.94
N LEU A 165 -1.92 0.50 1.96
CA LEU A 165 -0.80 1.44 1.97
C LEU A 165 -0.79 2.40 3.16
N ILE A 166 -1.95 2.72 3.74
CA ILE A 166 -2.02 3.54 4.97
C ILE A 166 -1.44 2.73 6.14
N LEU A 167 -1.86 1.47 6.28
CA LEU A 167 -1.41 0.58 7.35
C LEU A 167 0.06 0.22 7.18
N LEU A 168 0.49 -0.11 5.96
CA LEU A 168 1.89 -0.37 5.61
C LEU A 168 2.78 0.85 5.84
N GLY A 169 2.28 2.05 5.50
CA GLY A 169 2.96 3.30 5.76
C GLY A 169 3.22 3.53 7.25
N LEU A 170 2.23 3.25 8.11
CA LEU A 170 2.38 3.29 9.56
C LEU A 170 3.34 2.21 10.07
N ALA A 171 3.19 0.97 9.61
CA ALA A 171 4.00 -0.19 10.01
C ALA A 171 5.48 -0.08 9.61
N SER A 172 5.83 0.83 8.70
CA SER A 172 7.24 1.14 8.40
C SER A 172 7.95 1.80 9.58
N HIS A 173 7.18 2.51 10.42
CA HIS A 173 7.61 3.52 11.41
C HIS A 173 8.66 4.51 10.89
N GLU A 174 8.65 4.79 9.59
CA GLU A 174 9.31 5.98 9.06
C GLU A 174 8.53 7.23 9.48
N THR A 175 9.23 8.27 9.92
CA THR A 175 8.57 9.48 10.42
C THR A 175 7.94 10.30 9.29
N ASN A 176 8.52 10.27 8.08
CA ASN A 176 8.15 11.14 6.98
C ASN A 176 7.58 10.37 5.78
N VAL A 177 6.49 9.63 6.00
CA VAL A 177 5.76 8.95 4.91
C VAL A 177 4.58 9.79 4.44
N THR A 178 4.43 9.89 3.12
CA THR A 178 3.27 10.48 2.45
C THR A 178 2.77 9.52 1.38
N LEU A 179 1.46 9.36 1.25
CA LEU A 179 0.87 8.65 0.12
C LEU A 179 0.48 9.64 -0.98
N LEU A 180 0.76 9.29 -2.23
CA LEU A 180 0.22 9.96 -3.40
C LEU A 180 -0.91 9.12 -3.96
N ARG A 181 -2.15 9.63 -3.85
CA ARG A 181 -3.35 8.97 -4.35
C ARG A 181 -3.94 9.80 -5.48
N GLY A 182 -4.57 9.16 -6.45
CA GLY A 182 -5.17 9.87 -7.56
C GLY A 182 -6.08 8.95 -8.34
N ASP A 183 -7.21 9.48 -8.78
CA ASP A 183 -8.04 8.75 -9.73
C ASP A 183 -7.25 8.65 -11.06
N PRO A 184 -6.94 7.44 -11.53
CA PRO A 184 -6.23 7.18 -12.78
C PRO A 184 -6.85 7.89 -14.00
N ASN A 185 -8.17 8.10 -13.98
CA ASN A 185 -8.92 8.77 -15.04
C ASN A 185 -9.00 10.30 -14.85
N SER A 186 -8.65 10.80 -13.67
CA SER A 186 -8.58 12.22 -13.36
C SER A 186 -7.16 12.74 -13.46
N ARG A 187 -7.00 14.06 -13.54
CA ARG A 187 -5.71 14.73 -13.33
C ARG A 187 -5.50 15.18 -11.89
N LYS A 188 -6.38 14.78 -10.97
CA LYS A 188 -6.37 15.24 -9.59
C LYS A 188 -5.63 14.23 -8.72
N TRP A 189 -4.51 14.67 -8.18
CA TRP A 189 -3.71 13.95 -7.22
C TRP A 189 -3.86 14.57 -5.84
N ILE A 190 -3.86 13.74 -4.80
CA ILE A 190 -3.91 14.15 -3.40
C ILE A 190 -2.73 13.54 -2.66
N PHE A 191 -2.17 14.32 -1.74
CA PHE A 191 -1.17 13.84 -0.80
C PHE A 191 -1.86 13.52 0.54
N VAL A 192 -1.58 12.35 1.08
CA VAL A 192 -2.08 11.90 2.39
C VAL A 192 -0.87 11.72 3.30
N GLY A 193 -0.70 12.62 4.27
CA GLY A 193 0.42 12.58 5.21
C GLY A 193 0.21 11.53 6.29
N ILE A 194 1.00 10.45 6.25
CA ILE A 194 0.96 9.42 7.31
C ILE A 194 1.54 9.97 8.62
N HIS A 195 2.50 10.90 8.53
CA HIS A 195 3.01 11.64 9.69
C HIS A 195 1.91 12.40 10.45
N ILE A 196 0.94 13.00 9.73
CA ILE A 196 -0.20 13.68 10.34
C ILE A 196 -1.09 12.69 11.09
N LEU A 197 -1.35 11.52 10.48
CA LEU A 197 -2.10 10.46 11.16
C LEU A 197 -1.40 10.00 12.45
N ARG A 198 -0.08 9.89 12.44
CA ARG A 198 0.71 9.56 13.64
C ARG A 198 0.57 10.62 14.74
N GLU A 199 0.58 11.91 14.38
CA GLU A 199 0.31 13.00 15.32
C GLU A 199 -1.10 12.90 15.90
N CYS A 200 -2.11 12.63 15.06
CA CYS A 200 -3.49 12.42 15.53
C CYS A 200 -3.58 11.23 16.51
N LEU A 201 -2.91 10.11 16.22
CA LEU A 201 -2.86 8.95 17.13
C LEU A 201 -2.14 9.29 18.44
N ASN A 202 -1.07 10.07 18.37
CA ASN A 202 -0.38 10.52 19.57
C ASN A 202 -1.33 11.29 20.47
N GLU A 203 -2.01 12.32 19.95
CA GLU A 203 -2.96 13.12 20.73
C GLU A 203 -4.17 12.31 21.21
N GLU A 204 -4.69 11.38 20.40
CA GLU A 204 -5.81 10.51 20.79
C GLU A 204 -5.46 9.62 21.99
N PHE A 205 -4.23 9.12 22.11
CA PHE A 205 -3.85 8.16 23.15
C PHE A 205 -3.04 8.74 24.32
N ARG A 206 -2.47 9.94 24.20
CA ARG A 206 -1.56 10.56 25.20
C ARG A 206 -2.25 11.15 26.43
N GLY A 207 -3.52 10.82 26.69
CA GLY A 207 -4.21 11.27 27.91
C GLY A 207 -3.39 11.04 29.19
N SER A 208 -3.56 11.89 30.20
CA SER A 208 -2.72 11.95 31.41
C SER A 208 -2.75 10.71 32.31
N ASP A 209 -3.61 9.74 32.03
CA ASP A 209 -3.82 8.53 32.84
C ASP A 209 -3.42 7.24 32.09
N PHE A 210 -2.38 7.28 31.25
CA PHE A 210 -1.91 6.06 30.59
C PHE A 210 -1.38 5.07 31.64
N PRO A 211 -1.81 3.79 31.61
CA PRO A 211 -1.62 2.86 32.74
C PRO A 211 -0.15 2.45 32.98
N PHE A 212 0.72 2.59 31.99
CA PHE A 212 2.14 2.22 32.04
C PHE A 212 3.00 3.14 31.15
N ASP A 213 4.26 2.81 30.88
CA ASP A 213 5.14 3.67 30.08
C ASP A 213 4.63 3.87 28.65
N TYR A 214 4.27 5.11 28.31
CA TYR A 214 3.72 5.46 27.01
C TYR A 214 4.77 5.37 25.89
N HIS A 215 4.40 4.72 24.78
CA HIS A 215 5.26 4.59 23.60
C HIS A 215 4.43 4.70 22.31
N LEU A 216 4.61 5.79 21.54
CA LEU A 216 3.81 6.04 20.33
C LEU A 216 3.93 4.90 19.31
N GLU A 217 5.12 4.33 19.07
CA GLU A 217 5.24 3.24 18.10
C GLU A 217 4.42 2.01 18.46
N ARG A 218 4.21 1.76 19.77
CA ARG A 218 3.40 0.63 20.23
C ARG A 218 1.91 0.91 20.08
N ILE A 219 1.50 2.17 20.28
CA ILE A 219 0.15 2.63 19.94
C ILE A 219 -0.12 2.48 18.44
N VAL A 220 0.85 2.80 17.59
CA VAL A 220 0.74 2.64 16.14
C VAL A 220 0.54 1.16 15.78
N ASP A 221 1.34 0.25 16.33
CA ASP A 221 1.19 -1.21 16.11
C ASP A 221 -0.18 -1.72 16.54
N ASP A 222 -0.62 -1.33 17.73
CA ASP A 222 -1.90 -1.76 18.29
C ASP A 222 -3.07 -1.18 17.48
N TRP A 223 -2.98 0.07 17.01
CA TRP A 223 -3.97 0.69 16.14
C TRP A 223 -4.05 -0.01 14.78
N ILE A 224 -2.91 -0.36 14.17
CA ILE A 224 -2.88 -1.16 12.93
C ILE A 224 -3.62 -2.48 13.14
N PHE A 225 -3.37 -3.16 14.27
CA PHE A 225 -4.05 -4.41 14.58
C PHE A 225 -5.57 -4.22 14.77
N LEU A 226 -6.02 -3.15 15.42
CA LEU A 226 -7.44 -2.81 15.51
C LEU A 226 -8.06 -2.59 14.11
N CYS A 227 -7.36 -1.93 13.19
CA CYS A 227 -7.81 -1.76 11.82
C CYS A 227 -7.92 -3.09 11.06
N ILE A 228 -6.97 -4.01 11.27
CA ILE A 228 -7.02 -5.37 10.69
C ILE A 228 -8.27 -6.12 11.14
N LEU A 229 -8.71 -5.93 12.40
CA LEU A 229 -9.93 -6.54 12.92
C LEU A 229 -11.21 -6.02 12.24
N LEU A 230 -11.21 -4.80 11.68
CA LEU A 230 -12.38 -4.26 10.96
C LEU A 230 -12.71 -5.05 9.70
N GLY A 231 -11.76 -5.84 9.21
CA GLY A 231 -11.83 -6.56 7.95
C GLY A 231 -10.69 -6.10 7.03
N ASN A 232 -10.14 -7.06 6.30
CA ASN A 232 -9.08 -6.84 5.34
C ASN A 232 -9.21 -7.86 4.22
N ASP A 233 -8.24 -7.88 3.30
CA ASP A 233 -8.28 -8.80 2.17
C ASP A 233 -8.30 -10.30 2.55
N PHE A 234 -7.91 -10.62 3.78
CA PHE A 234 -7.77 -11.98 4.30
C PHE A 234 -8.83 -12.38 5.34
N LEU A 235 -9.41 -11.40 6.05
CA LEU A 235 -10.40 -11.61 7.09
C LEU A 235 -11.71 -10.89 6.74
N PRO A 236 -12.87 -11.57 6.81
CA PRO A 236 -14.15 -10.92 6.61
C PRO A 236 -14.38 -9.86 7.69
N SER A 237 -15.04 -8.76 7.31
CA SER A 237 -15.48 -7.76 8.29
C SER A 237 -16.54 -8.36 9.21
N PHE A 238 -16.46 -8.07 10.52
CA PHE A 238 -17.47 -8.47 11.47
C PHE A 238 -18.79 -7.72 11.23
N GLN A 239 -19.93 -8.41 11.37
CA GLN A 239 -21.25 -7.84 11.10
C GLN A 239 -21.64 -6.69 12.04
N ILE A 240 -20.98 -6.59 13.20
CA ILE A 240 -21.12 -5.47 14.15
C ILE A 240 -20.60 -4.14 13.59
N PHE A 241 -19.76 -4.16 12.56
CA PHE A 241 -19.07 -2.98 12.04
C PHE A 241 -19.83 -2.29 10.90
N LYS A 242 -21.15 -2.11 11.06
CA LYS A 242 -22.02 -1.48 10.05
C LYS A 242 -21.72 0.00 9.80
N ASN A 243 -21.09 0.70 10.76
CA ASN A 243 -20.69 2.09 10.64
C ASN A 243 -19.21 2.26 11.03
N PRO A 244 -18.30 2.32 10.04
CA PRO A 244 -16.84 2.35 10.29
C PRO A 244 -16.39 3.46 11.24
N ASP A 245 -16.93 4.67 11.11
CA ASP A 245 -16.51 5.82 11.93
C ASP A 245 -16.85 5.62 13.41
N ARG A 246 -18.05 5.08 13.68
CA ARG A 246 -18.45 4.74 15.06
C ARG A 246 -17.68 3.54 15.58
N THR A 247 -17.38 2.59 14.72
CA THR A 247 -16.65 1.39 15.09
C THR A 247 -15.23 1.70 15.54
N LEU A 248 -14.48 2.52 14.80
CA LEU A 248 -13.09 2.80 15.15
C LEU A 248 -12.98 3.55 16.50
N THR A 249 -13.80 4.58 16.72
CA THR A 249 -13.89 5.28 18.00
C THR A 249 -14.21 4.33 19.14
N HIS A 250 -15.08 3.36 18.89
CA HIS A 250 -15.43 2.35 19.88
C HIS A 250 -14.27 1.38 20.17
N LEU A 251 -13.59 0.89 19.13
CA LEU A 251 -12.43 0.02 19.28
C LEU A 251 -11.31 0.70 20.06
N VAL A 252 -11.05 1.99 19.79
CA VAL A 252 -10.07 2.79 20.55
C VAL A 252 -10.46 2.85 22.03
N ARG A 253 -11.74 3.06 22.35
CA ARG A 253 -12.22 3.04 23.75
C ARG A 253 -12.00 1.69 24.42
N ILE A 254 -12.44 0.59 23.79
CA ILE A 254 -12.28 -0.77 24.34
C ILE A 254 -10.79 -1.10 24.51
N CYS A 255 -9.94 -0.65 23.60
CA CYS A 255 -8.50 -0.82 23.68
C CYS A 255 -7.89 -0.07 24.88
N LYS A 256 -8.29 1.19 25.12
CA LYS A 256 -7.89 1.94 26.31
C LYS A 256 -8.34 1.25 27.60
N ASP A 257 -9.57 0.72 27.65
CA ASP A 257 -10.06 -0.05 28.80
C ASP A 257 -9.24 -1.33 29.02
N ALA A 258 -8.85 -1.99 27.93
CA ALA A 258 -8.01 -3.18 27.96
C ALA A 258 -6.59 -2.89 28.49
N TYR A 259 -5.99 -1.77 28.10
CA TYR A 259 -4.73 -1.30 28.68
C TYR A 259 -4.85 -1.06 30.18
N ASN A 260 -5.90 -0.36 30.62
CA ASN A 260 -6.11 -0.06 32.04
C ASN A 260 -6.29 -1.33 32.88
N LYS A 261 -6.97 -2.34 32.34
CA LYS A 261 -7.25 -3.57 33.06
C LYS A 261 -6.05 -4.50 33.16
N ASN A 262 -5.34 -4.71 32.05
CA ASN A 262 -4.31 -5.75 31.95
C ASN A 262 -2.88 -5.19 31.98
N GLN A 263 -2.71 -3.87 31.91
CA GLN A 263 -1.42 -3.18 32.07
C GLN A 263 -0.35 -3.65 31.05
N ASP A 264 -0.77 -3.93 29.82
CA ASP A 264 0.09 -4.43 28.75
C ASP A 264 -0.41 -3.99 27.36
N TRP A 265 0.42 -4.09 26.33
CA TRP A 265 0.10 -3.79 24.94
C TRP A 265 -0.73 -4.90 24.27
N LEU A 266 -1.49 -4.55 23.23
CA LEU A 266 -2.29 -5.49 22.44
C LEU A 266 -1.42 -6.37 21.54
N THR A 267 -0.33 -5.81 21.02
CA THR A 267 0.63 -6.47 20.16
C THR A 267 2.07 -6.15 20.59
N HIS A 268 3.00 -7.07 20.33
CA HIS A 268 4.43 -6.95 20.61
C HIS A 268 5.23 -7.40 19.38
N ASN A 269 5.76 -6.46 18.60
CA ASN A 269 6.59 -6.73 17.41
C ASN A 269 5.97 -7.78 16.46
N GLY A 270 4.69 -7.63 16.15
CA GLY A 270 3.92 -8.55 15.30
C GLY A 270 3.37 -9.79 16.00
N SER A 271 3.69 -10.01 17.27
CA SER A 271 3.05 -11.05 18.11
C SER A 271 1.82 -10.49 18.81
N ILE A 272 0.74 -11.26 18.89
CA ILE A 272 -0.52 -10.82 19.47
C ILE A 272 -0.58 -11.20 20.96
N ASN A 273 -1.02 -10.28 21.82
CA ASN A 273 -1.35 -10.58 23.21
C ASN A 273 -2.75 -11.22 23.29
N SER A 274 -2.78 -12.54 23.47
CA SER A 274 -4.03 -13.30 23.49
C SER A 274 -4.96 -12.92 24.66
N VAL A 275 -4.42 -12.47 25.79
CA VAL A 275 -5.20 -12.01 26.94
C VAL A 275 -5.93 -10.71 26.59
N GLN A 276 -5.22 -9.75 25.99
CA GLN A 276 -5.80 -8.49 25.54
C GLN A 276 -6.84 -8.70 24.44
N VAL A 277 -6.52 -9.50 23.41
CA VAL A 277 -7.47 -9.79 22.32
C VAL A 277 -8.71 -10.49 22.85
N LYS A 278 -8.58 -11.46 23.76
CA LYS A 278 -9.74 -12.12 24.36
C LYS A 278 -10.63 -11.11 25.08
N HIS A 279 -10.05 -10.14 25.78
CA HIS A 279 -10.82 -9.10 26.46
C HIS A 279 -11.58 -8.21 25.46
N ILE A 280 -10.91 -7.71 24.41
CA ILE A 280 -11.53 -6.90 23.35
C ILE A 280 -12.67 -7.69 22.68
N MET A 281 -12.43 -8.95 22.30
CA MET A 281 -13.44 -9.80 21.66
C MET A 281 -14.63 -10.08 22.58
N SER A 282 -14.39 -10.21 23.89
CA SER A 282 -15.47 -10.40 24.86
C SER A 282 -16.34 -9.15 25.00
N GLU A 283 -15.74 -7.96 24.99
CA GLU A 283 -16.51 -6.69 25.01
C GLU A 283 -17.27 -6.48 23.71
N LEU A 284 -16.65 -6.76 22.55
CA LEU A 284 -17.32 -6.70 21.25
C LEU A 284 -18.51 -7.67 21.18
N GLY A 285 -18.36 -8.90 21.68
CA GLY A 285 -19.43 -9.89 21.71
C GLY A 285 -20.61 -9.53 22.64
N ARG A 286 -20.42 -8.62 23.61
CA ARG A 286 -21.53 -8.08 24.42
C ARG A 286 -22.35 -7.02 23.68
N MET A 287 -21.84 -6.53 22.55
CA MET A 287 -22.46 -5.48 21.74
C MET A 287 -23.21 -6.02 20.53
N GLU A 288 -23.06 -7.32 20.24
CA GLU A 288 -23.93 -8.08 19.33
C GLU A 288 -25.34 -8.27 19.91
#